data_AF-A0AAV5U081-F1
#
_entry.id   AF-A0AAV5U081-F1
#
_cell.length_a   1.000
_cell.length_b   1.000
_cell.length_c   1.000
_cell.angle_alpha   90.00
_cell.angle_beta   90.00
_cell.angle_gamma   90.00
#
_symmetry.space_group_name_H-M   'P 1'
#
loop_
_entity.id
_entity.type
_entity.pdbx_description
1 polymer ?
#
loop_
_entity_poly.entity_id
_entity_poly.type
_entity_poly.pdbx_seq_one_letter_code
_entity_poly.pdbx_strand_id
1 'polypeptide(L)'
;MTVFNANDPKYQSCCCGAHVTTLARVFVILGVVGSMLDLLILSMHWEHILSNLFACLGAVAIFKEMRGLILVYIALSAIASILDMFDIMTDTYANPKYKDVKQFVVPFMAVLCLIIAVIEFIVYRVYWNLARFIKDRENAPELPVVYQE
;
A
#
# COMPACT_ATOMS: atom_id res chain seq x y z
N MET A 1 -27.67 16.90 10.49
CA MET A 1 -26.48 16.04 10.65
C MET A 1 -26.55 14.95 9.61
N THR A 2 -25.50 14.75 8.82
CA THR A 2 -25.44 13.63 7.88
C THR A 2 -25.13 12.36 8.67
N VAL A 3 -26.08 11.43 8.70
CA VAL A 3 -25.88 10.09 9.28
C VAL A 3 -24.80 9.37 8.46
N PHE A 4 -23.83 8.75 9.13
CA PHE A 4 -22.81 7.96 8.45
C PHE A 4 -23.45 6.74 7.78
N ASN A 5 -23.25 6.63 6.48
CA ASN A 5 -23.65 5.46 5.70
C ASN A 5 -22.40 4.68 5.28
N ALA A 6 -22.20 3.50 5.87
CA ALA A 6 -21.07 2.64 5.52
C ALA A 6 -21.11 2.18 4.05
N ASN A 7 -22.30 2.10 3.46
CA ASN A 7 -22.51 1.63 2.08
C ASN A 7 -22.55 2.77 1.06
N ASP A 8 -22.10 3.98 1.43
CA ASP A 8 -22.01 5.11 0.51
C ASP A 8 -21.13 4.72 -0.71
N PRO A 9 -21.58 4.94 -1.95
CA PRO A 9 -20.82 4.66 -3.17
C PRO A 9 -19.39 5.22 -3.17
N LYS A 10 -19.12 6.30 -2.42
CA LYS A 10 -17.77 6.87 -2.30
C LYS A 10 -16.76 5.92 -1.63
N TYR A 11 -17.21 4.88 -0.93
CA TYR A 11 -16.37 3.84 -0.31
C TYR A 11 -16.29 2.54 -1.12
N GLN A 12 -16.85 2.53 -2.34
CA GLN A 12 -16.83 1.37 -3.22
C GLN A 12 -15.86 1.59 -4.39
N SER A 13 -15.23 0.52 -4.85
CA SER A 13 -14.33 0.57 -6.00
C SER A 13 -15.11 0.75 -7.31
N CYS A 14 -14.55 1.54 -8.25
CA CYS A 14 -15.17 1.83 -9.54
C CYS A 14 -15.43 0.56 -10.38
N CYS A 15 -14.50 -0.40 -10.36
CA CYS A 15 -14.55 -1.53 -11.30
C CYS A 15 -15.35 -2.74 -10.80
N CYS A 16 -15.40 -2.97 -9.49
CA CYS A 16 -15.96 -4.20 -8.91
C CYS A 16 -16.99 -3.96 -7.81
N GLY A 17 -17.28 -2.70 -7.46
CA GLY A 17 -18.14 -2.35 -6.32
C GLY A 17 -17.58 -2.83 -4.97
N ALA A 18 -16.30 -3.21 -4.91
CA ALA A 18 -15.70 -3.75 -3.69
C ALA A 18 -15.57 -2.65 -2.64
N HIS A 19 -16.03 -2.93 -1.43
CA HIS A 19 -15.91 -1.99 -0.32
C HIS A 19 -14.43 -1.75 0.04
N VAL A 20 -14.10 -0.52 0.41
CA VAL A 20 -12.73 -0.06 0.67
C VAL A 20 -12.00 -0.90 1.73
N THR A 21 -12.71 -1.39 2.75
CA THR A 21 -12.13 -2.27 3.78
C THR A 21 -11.70 -3.61 3.21
N THR A 22 -12.54 -4.24 2.37
CA THR A 22 -12.22 -5.51 1.71
C THR A 22 -11.04 -5.36 0.77
N LEU A 23 -11.05 -4.31 -0.05
CA LEU A 23 -9.98 -4.06 -1.00
C LEU A 23 -8.64 -3.79 -0.31
N ALA A 24 -8.64 -2.99 0.76
CA ALA A 24 -7.45 -2.72 1.56
C ALA A 24 -6.89 -3.99 2.21
N ARG A 25 -7.76 -4.87 2.74
CA ARG A 25 -7.34 -6.15 3.33
C ARG A 25 -6.73 -7.09 2.30
N VAL A 26 -7.30 -7.16 1.08
CA VAL A 26 -6.72 -7.96 0.00
C VAL A 26 -5.35 -7.43 -0.39
N PHE A 27 -5.20 -6.12 -0.59
CA PHE A 27 -3.92 -5.52 -0.97
C PHE A 27 -2.84 -5.70 0.10
N VAL A 28 -3.18 -5.57 1.39
CA VAL A 28 -2.17 -5.79 2.43
C VAL A 28 -1.77 -7.26 2.53
N ILE A 29 -2.68 -8.20 2.32
CA ILE A 29 -2.35 -9.63 2.26
C ILE A 29 -1.42 -9.91 1.09
N LEU A 30 -1.71 -9.38 -0.10
CA LEU A 30 -0.83 -9.53 -1.26
C LEU A 30 0.55 -8.92 -1.01
N GLY A 31 0.61 -7.75 -0.38
CA GLY A 31 1.87 -7.11 0.01
C GLY A 31 2.69 -7.94 1.00
N VAL A 32 2.06 -8.49 2.04
CA VAL A 32 2.72 -9.37 3.02
C VAL A 32 3.20 -10.67 2.36
N VAL A 33 2.38 -11.30 1.52
CA VAL A 33 2.80 -12.52 0.80
C VAL A 33 3.97 -12.21 -0.13
N GLY A 34 3.94 -11.09 -0.84
CA GLY A 34 5.05 -10.62 -1.67
C GLY A 34 6.32 -10.42 -0.87
N SER A 35 6.27 -9.67 0.23
CA SER A 35 7.44 -9.40 1.07
C SER A 35 8.03 -10.67 1.70
N MET A 36 7.19 -11.65 2.04
CA MET A 36 7.64 -12.94 2.54
C MET A 36 8.31 -13.77 1.44
N LEU A 37 7.79 -13.76 0.22
CA LEU A 37 8.41 -14.45 -0.92
C LEU A 37 9.78 -13.84 -1.25
N ASP A 38 9.91 -12.51 -1.23
CA ASP A 38 11.19 -11.84 -1.44
C ASP A 38 12.22 -12.26 -0.40
N LEU A 39 11.84 -12.32 0.87
CA LEU A 39 12.71 -12.79 1.95
C LEU A 39 13.18 -14.24 1.76
N LEU A 40 12.31 -15.10 1.23
CA LEU A 40 12.61 -16.52 1.00
C LEU A 40 13.50 -16.74 -0.24
N ILE A 41 13.34 -15.94 -1.29
CA ILE A 41 13.99 -16.15 -2.59
C ILE A 41 15.30 -15.35 -2.71
N LEU A 42 15.30 -14.09 -2.29
CA LEU A 42 16.37 -13.13 -2.57
C LEU A 42 17.45 -13.04 -1.49
N SER A 43 17.44 -13.98 -0.53
CA SER A 43 18.36 -14.09 0.62
C SER A 43 18.18 -13.00 1.70
N MET A 44 18.61 -13.29 2.94
CA MET A 44 18.42 -12.41 4.11
C MET A 44 19.31 -11.16 4.06
N HIS A 45 18.93 -10.17 3.26
CA HIS A 45 19.43 -8.80 3.38
C HIS A 45 18.59 -7.99 4.37
N TRP A 46 19.22 -7.03 5.06
CA TRP A 46 18.59 -6.19 6.08
C TRP A 46 17.40 -5.38 5.54
N GLU A 47 17.45 -5.02 4.26
CA GLU A 47 16.38 -4.31 3.53
C GLU A 47 15.10 -5.15 3.46
N HIS A 48 15.21 -6.46 3.17
CA HIS A 48 14.05 -7.36 3.13
C HIS A 48 13.44 -7.58 4.52
N ILE A 49 14.25 -7.58 5.57
CA ILE A 49 13.76 -7.64 6.96
C ILE A 49 12.97 -6.37 7.29
N LEU A 50 13.49 -5.20 6.95
CA LEU A 50 12.82 -3.92 7.16
C LEU A 50 11.50 -3.83 6.38
N SER A 51 11.50 -4.26 5.11
CA SER A 51 10.30 -4.34 4.28
C SER A 51 9.22 -5.22 4.91
N ASN A 52 9.59 -6.38 5.44
CA ASN A 52 8.65 -7.27 6.15
C ASN A 52 8.09 -6.65 7.43
N LEU A 53 8.91 -5.90 8.19
CA LEU A 53 8.43 -5.16 9.37
C LEU A 53 7.38 -4.11 8.96
N PHE A 54 7.60 -3.39 7.87
CA PHE A 54 6.61 -2.44 7.34
C PHE A 54 5.34 -3.15 6.86
N ALA A 55 5.45 -4.29 6.19
CA ALA A 55 4.28 -5.08 5.77
C ALA A 55 3.44 -5.53 6.97
N CYS A 56 4.09 -5.99 8.05
CA CYS A 56 3.43 -6.34 9.31
C CYS A 56 2.74 -5.12 9.96
N LEU A 57 3.41 -3.96 9.99
CA LEU A 57 2.82 -2.72 10.49
C LEU A 57 1.56 -2.34 9.69
N GLY A 58 1.64 -2.42 8.36
CA GLY A 58 0.51 -2.16 7.46
C GLY A 58 -0.65 -3.13 7.72
N ALA A 59 -0.37 -4.43 7.90
CA ALA A 59 -1.37 -5.43 8.22
C ALA A 59 -2.07 -5.09 9.55
N VAL A 60 -1.33 -4.82 10.61
CA VAL A 60 -1.91 -4.41 11.91
C VAL A 60 -2.76 -3.15 11.74
N ALA A 61 -2.23 -2.13 11.06
CA ALA A 61 -2.94 -0.86 10.85
C ALA A 61 -4.28 -1.05 10.12
N ILE A 62 -4.30 -1.89 9.08
CA ILE A 62 -5.49 -2.12 8.24
C ILE A 62 -6.49 -3.04 8.93
N PHE A 63 -6.05 -4.15 9.54
CA PHE A 63 -6.95 -5.08 10.23
C PHE A 63 -7.53 -4.51 11.53
N LYS A 64 -6.78 -3.66 12.24
CA LYS A 64 -7.27 -2.93 13.43
C LYS A 64 -7.92 -1.60 13.08
N GLU A 65 -7.99 -1.25 11.80
CA GLU A 65 -8.60 0.00 11.30
C GLU A 65 -8.08 1.25 12.04
N MET A 66 -6.76 1.29 12.29
CA MET A 66 -6.10 2.35 13.02
C MET A 66 -5.67 3.47 12.06
N ARG A 67 -6.51 4.51 11.94
CA ARG A 67 -6.30 5.63 10.99
C ARG A 67 -4.89 6.21 11.02
N GLY A 68 -4.36 6.50 12.22
CA GLY A 68 -3.03 7.08 12.38
C GLY A 68 -1.92 6.18 11.82
N LEU A 69 -1.97 4.88 12.12
CA LEU A 69 -0.99 3.91 11.61
C LEU A 69 -1.12 3.70 10.11
N ILE A 70 -2.33 3.75 9.54
CA ILE A 70 -2.52 3.65 8.09
C ILE A 70 -1.82 4.82 7.38
N LEU A 71 -1.95 6.05 7.89
CA LEU A 71 -1.30 7.22 7.31
C LEU A 71 0.23 7.16 7.43
N VAL A 72 0.73 6.72 8.59
CA VAL A 72 2.18 6.49 8.80
C VAL A 72 2.70 5.43 7.84
N TYR A 73 1.97 4.32 7.69
CA TYR A 73 2.32 3.25 6.77
C TYR A 73 2.38 3.74 5.32
N ILE A 74 1.37 4.49 4.83
CA ILE A 74 1.39 5.08 3.48
C ILE A 74 2.64 5.96 3.29
N ALA A 75 2.95 6.82 4.25
CA ALA A 75 4.10 7.73 4.14
C ALA A 75 5.44 6.97 4.12
N LEU A 76 5.61 6.00 5.02
CA LEU A 76 6.82 5.17 5.07
C LEU A 76 6.98 4.32 3.82
N SER A 77 5.90 3.69 3.34
CA SER A 77 5.92 2.91 2.10
C SER A 77 6.27 3.79 0.90
N ALA A 78 5.68 4.98 0.77
CA ALA A 78 6.00 5.87 -0.34
C ALA A 78 7.48 6.31 -0.34
N ILE A 79 8.05 6.59 0.83
CA ILE A 79 9.47 6.92 0.96
C ILE A 79 10.33 5.71 0.57
N ALA A 80 10.03 4.52 1.11
CA ALA A 80 10.75 3.29 0.80
C ALA A 80 10.72 2.98 -0.70
N SER A 81 9.56 3.06 -1.35
CA SER A 81 9.43 2.81 -2.79
C SER A 81 10.22 3.80 -3.64
N ILE A 82 10.26 5.09 -3.26
CA ILE A 82 11.08 6.08 -3.95
C ILE A 82 12.57 5.73 -3.82
N LEU A 83 13.03 5.37 -2.61
CA LEU A 83 14.42 4.99 -2.37
C LEU A 83 14.79 3.73 -3.15
N ASP A 84 13.91 2.73 -3.18
CA ASP A 84 14.10 1.48 -3.94
C ASP A 84 14.23 1.75 -5.45
N MET A 85 13.37 2.62 -6.01
CA MET A 85 13.49 3.04 -7.42
C MET A 85 14.84 3.74 -7.71
N PHE A 86 15.33 4.58 -6.78
CA PHE A 86 16.66 5.19 -6.94
C PHE A 86 17.78 4.15 -6.86
N ASP A 87 17.68 3.17 -5.97
CA ASP A 87 18.67 2.13 -5.80
C ASP A 87 18.73 1.22 -7.04
N ILE A 88 17.58 0.75 -7.54
CA ILE A 88 17.48 -0.02 -8.79
C ILE A 88 18.13 0.72 -9.95
N MET A 89 17.85 2.01 -10.10
CA MET A 89 18.41 2.82 -11.18
C MET A 89 19.93 3.03 -11.01
N THR A 90 20.40 3.22 -9.78
CA THR A 90 21.81 3.41 -9.47
C THR A 90 22.61 2.12 -9.66
N ASP A 91 22.12 0.98 -9.16
CA ASP A 91 22.73 -0.32 -9.39
C ASP A 91 22.76 -0.65 -10.89
N THR A 92 21.63 -0.49 -11.59
CA THR A 92 21.59 -0.70 -13.05
C THR A 92 22.61 0.17 -13.79
N TYR A 93 22.81 1.41 -13.34
CA TYR A 93 23.78 2.32 -13.95
C TYR A 93 25.23 1.95 -13.60
N ALA A 94 25.52 1.58 -12.35
CA ALA A 94 26.86 1.33 -11.85
C ALA A 94 27.36 -0.09 -12.17
N ASN A 95 26.46 -1.05 -12.36
CA ASN A 95 26.79 -2.46 -12.46
C ASN A 95 27.49 -2.78 -13.80
N PRO A 96 28.73 -3.28 -13.77
CA PRO A 96 29.52 -3.52 -14.98
C PRO A 96 28.91 -4.59 -15.89
N LYS A 97 28.04 -5.47 -15.36
CA LYS A 97 27.34 -6.51 -16.14
C LYS A 97 26.48 -5.92 -17.26
N TYR A 98 25.99 -4.69 -17.10
CA TYR A 98 25.11 -4.05 -18.08
C TYR A 98 25.83 -3.11 -19.04
N LYS A 99 27.16 -3.02 -18.99
CA LYS A 99 27.95 -2.02 -19.74
C LYS A 99 27.59 -1.99 -21.23
N ASP A 100 27.49 -3.15 -21.86
CA ASP A 100 27.27 -3.25 -23.32
C ASP A 100 25.79 -3.11 -23.73
N VAL A 101 24.88 -3.28 -22.78
CA VAL A 101 23.42 -3.24 -23.00
C VAL A 101 22.74 -2.06 -22.31
N LYS A 102 23.52 -1.16 -21.70
CA LYS A 102 23.05 -0.07 -20.83
C LYS A 102 22.02 0.82 -21.49
N GLN A 103 22.20 1.11 -22.78
CA GLN A 103 21.29 1.92 -23.59
C GLN A 103 19.85 1.34 -23.68
N PHE A 104 19.70 0.02 -23.49
CA PHE A 104 18.40 -0.65 -23.48
C PHE A 104 17.91 -0.94 -22.06
N VAL A 105 18.81 -1.36 -21.17
CA VAL A 105 18.44 -1.75 -19.79
C VAL A 105 17.96 -0.55 -18.98
N VAL A 106 18.63 0.60 -19.06
CA VAL A 106 18.25 1.80 -18.29
C VAL A 106 16.83 2.29 -18.63
N PRO A 107 16.46 2.52 -19.91
CA PRO A 107 15.08 2.95 -20.21
C PRO A 107 14.06 1.86 -19.88
N PHE A 108 14.41 0.58 -20.04
CA PHE A 108 13.53 -0.52 -19.65
C PHE A 108 13.25 -0.52 -18.14
N MET A 109 14.29 -0.39 -17.30
CA MET A 109 14.14 -0.28 -15.85
C MET A 109 13.34 0.97 -15.46
N ALA A 110 13.57 2.11 -16.11
CA ALA A 110 12.81 3.33 -15.84
C ALA A 110 11.30 3.16 -16.13
N VAL A 111 10.95 2.46 -17.21
CA VAL A 111 9.55 2.12 -17.53
C VAL A 111 8.97 1.16 -16.49
N LEU A 112 9.74 0.15 -16.03
CA LEU A 112 9.31 -0.73 -14.95
C LEU A 112 9.05 0.03 -13.65
N CYS A 113 9.95 0.92 -13.24
CA CYS A 113 9.75 1.77 -12.06
C CYS A 113 8.49 2.64 -12.17
N LEU A 114 8.21 3.20 -13.35
CA LEU A 114 6.98 3.97 -13.59
C LEU A 114 5.71 3.11 -13.45
N ILE A 115 5.73 1.88 -13.98
CA ILE A 115 4.60 0.95 -13.83
C ILE A 115 4.37 0.62 -12.36
N ILE A 116 5.45 0.32 -11.62
CA ILE A 116 5.39 0.04 -10.17
C ILE A 116 4.80 1.25 -9.43
N ALA A 117 5.30 2.46 -9.69
CA ALA A 117 4.80 3.69 -9.07
C ALA A 117 3.29 3.90 -9.30
N VAL A 118 2.79 3.59 -10.50
CA VAL A 118 1.35 3.68 -10.81
C VAL A 118 0.54 2.66 -10.01
N ILE A 119 1.02 1.42 -9.91
CA ILE A 119 0.36 0.36 -9.12
C ILE A 119 0.32 0.76 -7.63
N GLU A 120 1.46 1.21 -7.09
CA GLU A 120 1.55 1.65 -5.70
C GLU A 120 0.64 2.85 -5.42
N PHE A 121 0.57 3.81 -6.33
CA PHE A 121 -0.35 4.94 -6.21
C PHE A 121 -1.81 4.49 -6.09
N ILE A 122 -2.22 3.48 -6.87
CA ILE A 122 -3.57 2.90 -6.77
C ILE A 122 -3.78 2.25 -5.40
N VAL A 123 -2.80 1.50 -4.89
CA VAL A 123 -2.85 0.88 -3.56
C VAL A 123 -2.95 1.94 -2.46
N TYR A 124 -2.11 2.97 -2.49
CA TYR A 124 -2.14 4.07 -1.53
C TYR A 124 -3.45 4.83 -1.55
N ARG A 125 -4.06 5.01 -2.72
CA ARG A 125 -5.39 5.62 -2.84
C ARG A 125 -6.44 4.79 -2.09
N VAL A 126 -6.37 3.46 -2.14
CA VAL A 126 -7.28 2.59 -1.38
C VAL A 126 -7.08 2.76 0.12
N TYR A 127 -5.84 2.76 0.60
CA TYR A 127 -5.54 2.96 2.02
C TYR A 127 -5.93 4.36 2.52
N TRP A 128 -5.74 5.38 1.68
CA TRP A 128 -6.19 6.73 1.98
C TRP A 128 -7.72 6.82 2.07
N ASN A 129 -8.44 6.16 1.17
CA ASN A 129 -9.89 6.06 1.23
C ASN A 129 -10.36 5.29 2.47
N LEU A 130 -9.63 4.25 2.89
CA LEU A 130 -9.90 3.55 4.15
C LEU A 130 -9.71 4.49 5.35
N ALA A 131 -8.64 5.29 5.37
CA ALA A 131 -8.40 6.27 6.42
C ALA A 131 -9.51 7.33 6.48
N ARG A 132 -10.04 7.76 5.32
CA ARG A 132 -11.22 8.65 5.23
C ARG A 132 -12.48 7.98 5.74
N PHE A 133 -12.73 6.72 5.35
CA PHE A 133 -13.86 5.94 5.86
C PHE A 133 -13.84 5.85 7.39
N ILE A 134 -12.70 5.54 7.98
CA ILE A 134 -12.52 5.47 9.43
C ILE A 134 -12.79 6.83 10.06
N LYS A 135 -12.22 7.91 9.50
CA LYS A 135 -12.47 9.28 9.98
C LYS A 135 -13.95 9.64 9.95
N ASP A 136 -14.64 9.36 8.84
CA ASP A 136 -16.06 9.68 8.68
C ASP A 136 -16.92 8.86 9.66
N ARG A 137 -16.54 7.61 9.95
CA ARG A 137 -17.17 6.77 10.99
C ARG A 137 -16.95 7.34 12.40
N GLU A 138 -15.72 7.72 12.73
CA GLU A 138 -15.35 8.26 14.05
C GLU A 138 -16.02 9.62 14.34
N ASN A 139 -16.26 10.44 13.32
CA ASN A 139 -16.91 11.73 13.47
C ASN A 139 -18.45 11.66 13.41
N ALA A 140 -19.01 10.48 13.13
CA ALA A 140 -20.44 10.31 13.07
C ALA A 140 -21.02 10.37 14.49
N PRO A 141 -22.14 11.09 14.71
CA PRO A 141 -22.82 11.04 16.00
C PRO A 141 -23.26 9.60 16.27
N GLU A 142 -22.98 9.10 17.48
CA GLU A 142 -23.52 7.81 17.93
C GLU A 142 -25.05 7.90 17.91
N LEU A 143 -25.69 7.11 17.04
CA LEU A 143 -27.13 6.98 17.08
C LEU A 143 -27.49 6.28 18.40
N PRO A 144 -28.50 6.76 19.14
CA PRO A 144 -28.99 6.04 20.32
C PRO A 144 -29.42 4.64 19.87
N VAL A 145 -28.87 3.61 20.51
CA VAL A 145 -29.25 2.21 20.27
C VAL A 145 -30.69 2.05 20.75
N VAL A 146 -31.65 2.10 19.82
CA VAL A 146 -33.04 1.76 20.12
C VAL A 146 -33.14 0.24 20.10
N TYR A 147 -33.15 -0.36 21.29
CA TYR A 147 -33.51 -1.77 21.42
C TYR A 147 -34.99 -1.90 21.03
N GLN A 148 -35.29 -2.71 20.02
CA GLN A 148 -36.66 -3.12 19.74
C GLN A 148 -37.06 -4.13 20.81
N GLU A 149 -38.00 -3.73 21.68
CA GLU A 149 -38.68 -4.64 22.63
C GLU A 149 -39.58 -5.63 21.89
#